data_AF-A0A1J9Q2I8-F1
#
_entry.id   AF-A0A1J9Q2I8-F1
#
_cell.length_a   1.000
_cell.length_b   1.000
_cell.length_c   1.000
_cell.angle_alpha   90.00
_cell.angle_beta   90.00
_cell.angle_gamma   90.00
#
_symmetry.space_group_name_H-M   'P 1'
#
loop_
_entity.id
_entity.type
_entity.pdbx_description
1 polymer ?
#
loop_
_entity_poly.entity_id
_entity_poly.type
_entity_poly.pdbx_seq_one_letter_code
_entity_poly.pdbx_strand_id
1 'polypeptide(L)'
;MPPNCRSCHHPSSREVTRASNRKGNAGRPYYKCHRCNKFLCFADDRGNDPSNPPCYCGVLSRRQVAGYDKHVPRGMHFAGQVDANFTVRAKTLTVSMLQSLQMTF
;
A
#
# COMPACT_ATOMS: atom_id res chain seq x y z
N MET A 1 -10.30 0.31 -13.11
CA MET A 1 -9.38 1.13 -13.92
C MET A 1 -8.13 1.46 -13.12
N PRO A 2 -6.95 1.60 -13.76
CA PRO A 2 -5.73 2.05 -13.09
C PRO A 2 -5.89 3.47 -12.54
N PRO A 3 -5.49 3.75 -11.29
CA PRO A 3 -5.57 5.10 -10.73
C PRO A 3 -4.48 6.00 -11.34
N ASN A 4 -4.77 7.28 -11.50
CA ASN A 4 -3.74 8.27 -11.82
C ASN A 4 -2.86 8.51 -10.58
N CYS A 5 -1.58 8.79 -10.80
CA CYS A 5 -0.66 9.14 -9.73
C CYS A 5 -1.10 10.45 -9.07
N ARG A 6 -1.27 10.45 -7.74
CA ARG A 6 -1.69 11.66 -7.02
C ARG A 6 -0.67 12.81 -7.08
N SER A 7 0.62 12.50 -7.25
CA SER A 7 1.68 13.52 -7.30
C SER A 7 1.82 14.20 -8.66
N CYS A 8 1.61 13.49 -9.77
CA CYS A 8 1.86 14.01 -11.11
C CYS A 8 0.69 13.87 -12.09
N HIS A 9 -0.43 13.31 -11.62
CA HIS A 9 -1.67 13.05 -12.37
C HIS A 9 -1.53 12.14 -13.61
N HIS A 10 -0.34 11.58 -13.87
CA HIS A 10 -0.15 10.62 -14.97
C HIS A 10 -0.84 9.28 -14.69
N PRO A 11 -1.30 8.59 -15.74
CA PRO A 11 -1.76 7.21 -15.66
C PRO A 11 -0.70 6.30 -15.04
N SER A 12 -1.17 5.30 -14.30
CA SER A 12 -0.33 4.20 -13.83
C SER A 12 -0.43 2.99 -14.74
N SER A 13 0.57 2.12 -14.67
CA SER A 13 0.59 0.83 -15.34
C SER A 13 0.39 -0.29 -14.33
N ARG A 14 -0.26 -1.37 -14.76
CA ARG A 14 -0.38 -2.60 -13.96
C ARG A 14 0.87 -3.45 -14.15
N GLU A 15 1.46 -3.83 -13.05
CA GLU A 15 2.67 -4.66 -12.97
C GLU A 15 2.42 -5.85 -12.04
N VAL A 16 3.33 -6.82 -12.03
CA VAL A 16 3.25 -7.98 -11.12
C VAL A 16 4.56 -8.10 -10.35
N THR A 17 4.46 -8.32 -9.04
CA THR A 17 5.66 -8.54 -8.22
C THR A 17 6.36 -9.84 -8.63
N ARG A 18 7.69 -9.84 -8.60
CA ARG A 18 8.49 -11.02 -8.93
C ARG A 18 8.12 -12.21 -8.03
N ALA A 19 8.14 -13.41 -8.58
CA ALA A 19 7.92 -14.65 -7.84
C ALA A 19 8.91 -14.84 -6.67
N SER A 20 10.13 -14.30 -6.81
CA SER A 20 11.17 -14.32 -5.76
C SER A 20 10.98 -13.29 -4.65
N ASN A 21 9.87 -12.55 -4.60
CA ASN A 21 9.62 -11.55 -3.55
C ASN A 21 9.35 -12.22 -2.20
N ARG A 22 10.41 -12.28 -1.36
CA ARG A 22 10.38 -12.86 -0.01
C ARG A 22 9.59 -12.05 1.02
N LYS A 23 9.05 -10.87 0.67
CA LYS A 23 8.25 -10.03 1.58
C LYS A 23 6.77 -10.46 1.65
N GLY A 24 6.43 -11.67 1.20
CA GLY A 24 5.05 -12.20 1.23
C GLY A 24 4.10 -11.59 0.20
N ASN A 25 4.66 -10.87 -0.78
CA ASN A 25 3.93 -10.18 -1.83
C ASN A 25 4.19 -10.76 -3.22
N ALA A 26 4.87 -11.91 -3.35
CA ALA A 26 5.14 -12.55 -4.64
C ALA A 26 3.87 -12.80 -5.47
N GLY A 27 3.96 -12.57 -6.79
CA GLY A 27 2.86 -12.79 -7.74
C GLY A 27 1.69 -11.81 -7.65
N ARG A 28 1.74 -10.84 -6.75
CA ARG A 28 0.65 -9.87 -6.56
C ARG A 28 0.69 -8.79 -7.65
N PRO A 29 -0.44 -8.51 -8.32
CA PRO A 29 -0.53 -7.40 -9.25
C PRO A 29 -0.61 -6.07 -8.49
N TYR A 30 -0.02 -5.01 -9.05
CA TYR A 30 -0.03 -3.67 -8.47
C TYR A 30 -0.01 -2.58 -9.53
N TYR A 31 -0.38 -1.36 -9.15
CA TYR A 31 -0.27 -0.18 -10.02
C TYR A 31 0.97 0.63 -9.67
N LYS A 32 1.73 1.03 -10.71
CA LYS A 32 2.95 1.82 -10.60
C LYS A 32 2.86 3.07 -11.47
N CYS A 33 3.25 4.20 -10.92
CA CYS A 33 3.55 5.38 -11.72
C CYS A 33 5.02 5.32 -12.15
N HIS A 34 5.28 5.20 -13.46
CA HIS A 34 6.65 5.19 -13.98
C HIS A 34 7.31 6.57 -13.92
N ARG A 35 6.54 7.64 -14.13
CA ARG A 35 7.05 9.03 -14.07
C ARG A 35 7.59 9.41 -12.69
N CYS A 36 6.89 9.02 -11.63
CA CYS A 36 7.35 9.23 -10.25
C CYS A 36 8.15 8.05 -9.69
N ASN A 37 8.26 6.94 -10.41
CA ASN A 37 8.78 5.66 -9.92
C ASN A 37 8.15 5.21 -8.59
N LYS A 38 6.84 5.41 -8.41
CA LYS A 38 6.12 5.11 -7.16
C LYS A 38 5.15 3.96 -7.32
N PHE A 39 5.15 3.05 -6.34
CA PHE A 39 4.03 2.13 -6.11
C PHE A 39 2.80 2.93 -5.67
N LEU A 40 1.64 2.63 -6.24
CA LEU A 40 0.37 3.28 -5.87
C LEU A 40 -0.44 2.39 -4.92
N CYS A 41 -0.85 1.21 -5.41
CA CYS A 41 -1.64 0.25 -4.64
C CYS A 41 -1.58 -1.14 -5.29
N PHE A 42 -1.98 -2.19 -4.55
CA PHE A 42 -2.20 -3.50 -5.15
C PHE A 42 -3.47 -3.51 -6.00
N ALA A 43 -3.48 -4.34 -7.03
CA ALA A 43 -4.57 -4.49 -8.00
C ALA A 43 -5.30 -5.83 -7.86
N ASP A 44 -5.10 -6.54 -6.74
CA ASP A 44 -5.85 -7.73 -6.34
C ASP A 44 -6.87 -7.40 -5.24
N ASP A 45 -7.67 -8.38 -4.81
CA ASP A 45 -8.65 -8.22 -3.73
C ASP A 45 -8.11 -8.63 -2.35
N ARG A 46 -6.83 -9.01 -2.27
CA ARG A 46 -6.25 -9.49 -1.03
C ARG A 46 -6.21 -8.37 0.02
N GLY A 47 -6.85 -8.64 1.14
CA GLY A 47 -6.94 -7.71 2.27
C GLY A 47 -8.15 -6.76 2.18
N ASN A 48 -8.98 -6.84 1.13
CA ASN A 48 -10.29 -6.19 1.14
C ASN A 48 -11.20 -6.92 2.13
N ASP A 49 -11.78 -6.18 3.06
CA ASP A 49 -12.74 -6.69 4.03
C ASP A 49 -13.71 -5.55 4.36
N PRO A 50 -15.04 -5.79 4.34
CA PRO A 50 -16.02 -4.77 4.71
C PRO A 50 -15.87 -4.23 6.14
N SER A 51 -15.23 -4.98 7.04
CA SER A 51 -14.95 -4.56 8.41
C SER A 51 -13.72 -3.65 8.53
N ASN A 52 -12.95 -3.46 7.45
CA ASN A 52 -11.78 -2.58 7.48
C ASN A 52 -12.21 -1.12 7.71
N PRO A 53 -11.41 -0.34 8.45
CA PRO A 53 -11.70 1.07 8.61
C PRO A 53 -11.67 1.78 7.24
N PRO A 54 -12.59 2.72 6.97
CA PRO A 54 -12.54 3.50 5.75
C PRO A 54 -11.26 4.36 5.72
N CYS A 55 -10.67 4.48 4.54
CA CYS A 55 -9.63 5.46 4.24
C CYS A 55 -10.24 6.88 4.24
N TYR A 56 -9.42 7.93 4.37
CA TYR A 56 -9.94 9.31 4.26
C TYR A 56 -10.56 9.64 2.89
N CYS A 57 -10.29 8.85 1.85
CA CYS A 57 -10.98 8.98 0.57
C CYS A 57 -12.40 8.37 0.57
N GLY A 58 -12.88 7.86 1.71
CA GLY A 58 -14.20 7.22 1.85
C GLY A 58 -14.26 5.78 1.37
N VAL A 59 -13.18 5.25 0.80
CA VAL A 59 -13.09 3.87 0.32
C VAL A 59 -12.52 2.95 1.40
N LEU A 60 -13.01 1.71 1.47
CA LEU A 60 -12.49 0.70 2.40
C LEU A 60 -10.97 0.55 2.26
N SER A 61 -10.28 0.56 3.40
CA SER A 61 -8.85 0.26 3.42
C SER A 61 -8.58 -1.24 3.20
N ARG A 62 -7.33 -1.59 2.96
CA ARG A 62 -6.89 -2.98 2.78
C ARG A 62 -5.97 -3.39 3.90
N ARG A 63 -6.25 -4.55 4.50
CA ARG A 63 -5.39 -5.16 5.50
C ARG A 63 -4.12 -5.72 4.85
N GLN A 64 -2.98 -5.32 5.38
CA GLN A 64 -1.64 -5.69 4.91
C GLN A 64 -0.75 -6.15 6.07
N VAL A 65 0.28 -6.91 5.72
CA VAL A 65 1.31 -7.39 6.64
C VAL A 65 2.61 -6.66 6.30
N ALA A 66 3.21 -6.02 7.29
CA ALA A 66 4.46 -5.29 7.12
C ALA A 66 5.61 -6.20 6.70
N GLY A 67 6.54 -5.65 5.93
CA GLY A 67 7.81 -6.31 5.62
C GLY A 67 8.65 -6.53 6.89
N TYR A 68 9.71 -7.33 6.74
CA TYR A 68 10.67 -7.58 7.82
C TYR A 68 11.51 -6.34 8.17
N ASP A 69 11.61 -5.40 7.23
CA ASP A 69 12.35 -4.14 7.30
C ASP A 69 11.61 -3.02 8.05
N LYS A 70 10.48 -3.33 8.71
CA LYS A 70 9.68 -2.35 9.44
C LYS A 70 9.93 -2.42 10.94
N HIS A 71 9.69 -1.30 11.63
CA HIS A 71 9.83 -1.18 13.08
C HIS A 71 9.07 -2.28 13.85
N VAL A 72 7.88 -2.67 13.34
CA VAL A 72 7.16 -3.87 13.77
C VAL A 72 7.17 -4.87 12.61
N PRO A 73 8.16 -5.78 12.55
CA PRO A 73 8.23 -6.79 11.50
C PRO A 73 6.94 -7.61 11.47
N ARG A 74 6.38 -7.83 10.28
CA ARG A 74 5.13 -8.60 10.10
C ARG A 74 3.90 -8.02 10.82
N GLY A 75 3.97 -6.78 11.32
CA GLY A 75 2.84 -6.08 11.91
C GLY A 75 1.68 -5.87 10.93
N MET A 76 0.46 -5.96 11.42
CA MET A 76 -0.74 -5.71 10.64
C MET A 76 -0.97 -4.20 10.49
N HIS A 77 -1.28 -3.75 9.28
CA HIS A 77 -1.63 -2.36 8.99
C HIS A 77 -2.69 -2.26 7.91
N PHE A 78 -3.30 -1.08 7.76
CA PHE A 78 -4.30 -0.80 6.75
C PHE A 78 -3.79 0.24 5.76
N ALA A 79 -3.93 -0.03 4.47
CA ALA A 79 -3.51 0.88 3.40
C ALA A 79 -4.70 1.31 2.53
N GLY A 80 -4.72 2.58 2.14
CA GLY A 80 -5.72 3.13 1.22
C GLY A 80 -5.53 2.62 -0.22
N GLN A 81 -6.60 2.68 -1.01
CA GLN A 81 -6.60 2.19 -2.39
C GLN A 81 -5.88 3.12 -3.38
N VAL A 82 -5.68 4.40 -3.04
CA VAL A 82 -5.14 5.42 -3.97
C VAL A 82 -3.71 5.84 -3.67
N ASP A 83 -3.15 5.45 -2.53
CA ASP A 83 -1.75 5.69 -2.16
C ASP A 83 -1.35 4.80 -0.97
N ALA A 84 -0.27 4.03 -1.13
CA ALA A 84 0.31 3.20 -0.08
C ALA A 84 0.94 4.00 1.07
N ASN A 85 1.22 5.29 0.86
CA ASN A 85 1.74 6.18 1.90
C ASN A 85 0.63 6.81 2.75
N PHE A 86 -0.62 6.55 2.40
CA PHE A 86 -1.75 7.10 3.11
C PHE A 86 -2.23 6.09 4.15
N THR A 87 -1.53 6.08 5.27
CA THR A 87 -1.90 5.33 6.47
C THR A 87 -3.26 5.82 6.93
N VAL A 88 -4.21 4.90 7.11
CA VAL A 88 -5.45 5.20 7.83
C VAL A 88 -5.01 5.75 9.19
N ARG A 89 -5.35 6.99 9.55
CA ARG A 89 -5.47 7.27 10.99
C ARG A 89 -6.71 6.49 11.41
N ALA A 90 -6.54 5.19 11.63
CA ALA A 90 -7.43 4.47 12.51
C ALA A 90 -7.43 5.30 13.78
N LYS A 91 -8.59 5.83 14.16
CA LYS A 91 -8.78 6.41 15.48
C LYS A 91 -8.43 5.28 16.46
N THR A 92 -7.17 5.34 16.90
CA THR A 92 -6.56 4.62 18.02
C THR A 92 -6.51 3.10 17.90
N LEU A 93 -5.30 2.58 17.70
CA LEU A 93 -4.64 1.58 18.57
C LEU A 93 -3.14 1.55 18.18
N THR A 94 -2.37 2.36 18.92
CA THR A 94 -0.94 2.24 19.32
C THR A 94 -0.01 1.38 18.44
N VAL A 95 1.14 1.84 17.94
CA VAL A 95 2.33 2.37 18.64
C VAL A 95 3.24 3.07 17.60
N SER A 96 3.61 4.31 17.93
CA SER A 96 4.78 5.11 17.53
C SER A 96 5.35 5.12 16.08
N MET A 97 5.78 6.34 15.73
CA MET A 97 6.76 6.71 14.70
C MET A 97 6.28 6.80 13.23
N LEU A 98 5.67 7.94 12.96
CA LEU A 98 6.06 8.77 11.81
C LEU A 98 7.57 9.00 11.88
N GLN A 99 8.34 8.47 10.92
CA GLN A 99 9.39 9.20 10.19
C GLN A 99 10.13 8.25 9.22
N SER A 100 10.45 8.80 8.05
CA SER A 100 11.46 8.31 7.10
C SER A 100 11.07 7.17 6.15
N LEU A 101 10.26 7.51 5.15
CA LEU A 101 10.16 6.75 3.89
C LEU A 101 11.38 7.06 3.00
N GLN A 102 12.46 6.30 3.19
CA GLN A 102 13.41 6.00 2.10
C GLN A 102 13.18 4.54 1.71
N MET A 103 12.53 4.32 0.56
CA MET A 103 12.39 2.99 -0.03
C MET A 103 13.42 2.83 -1.15
N THR A 104 14.49 2.10 -0.87
CA THR A 104 15.24 1.38 -1.91
C THR A 104 14.60 -0.01 -2.10
N PHE A 105 14.58 -0.41 -3.37
CA PHE A 105 13.86 -1.49 -4.07
C PHE A 105 13.60 -2.81 -3.31
#